data_AF-A0A962D5Z8-F1
#
_entry.id   AF-A0A962D5Z8-F1
#
_cell.length_a   1.000
_cell.length_b   1.000
_cell.length_c   1.000
_cell.angle_alpha   90.00
_cell.angle_beta   90.00
_cell.angle_gamma   90.00
#
_symmetry.space_group_name_H-M   'P 1'
#
loop_
_entity.id
_entity.type
_entity.pdbx_description
1 polymer ?
#
loop_
_entity_poly.entity_id
_entity_poly.type
_entity_poly.pdbx_seq_one_letter_code
_entity_poly.pdbx_strand_id
1 'polypeptide(L)'
;MDALIRYGGASYRASEDETILQALLRQGAQPAYSCGRGSCQVCMLKLVSGQVVASKTPFEQTGAHDHILPCLCRAEGEVELAPADRDSLTVAAEIVEVRPLAADIAELFIAPMQTLDTAPGQHVYLQRDADSPARPYSVVSQPFEDFGFRIHVRALPGGALSSWLVHEARPGMQLRVRGPQGQMGYAPSMRKTPLLLLATGVGAGALAGIARAALADGHAAGIDFHHGGRHAADLYLHADLSALARTYPNFRYHPCLSQASVAGVAQGRVTLQALGAAADLRQVQVLLCGHPAMVEDARYLAIRHGTDRGRIQADPYVLAHDTAPRDARKLALVEPDPALWAALEQGKRLTPILRDFYTRVFADPRLAPYFHGLTVEYVAGKQYAFLAQVFSGERSFFGLNPHNGHHWMVISDELFDHREALFEQVLRDHGLPDALIQRWIALHEWFRAEIVKAAPKGRFVDGQMLPAPQDSVERLDLDTVCDRCGSEIPAGSPSRYVQRLGELHCRQCAVLGAD
;
A
#
# COMPACT_ATOMS: atom_id res chain seq x y z
N MET A 1 -21.27 22.49 -11.31
CA MET A 1 -22.40 21.55 -11.53
C MET A 1 -21.88 20.14 -11.34
N ASP A 2 -22.61 19.28 -10.64
CA ASP A 2 -22.18 17.89 -10.43
C ASP A 2 -21.98 17.17 -11.76
N ALA A 3 -20.85 16.52 -11.92
CA ALA A 3 -20.52 15.70 -13.08
C ALA A 3 -21.30 14.37 -13.03
N LEU A 4 -21.62 13.80 -14.19
CA LEU A 4 -22.30 12.51 -14.31
C LEU A 4 -21.32 11.45 -14.78
N ILE A 5 -21.10 10.40 -13.99
CA ILE A 5 -20.24 9.27 -14.33
C ILE A 5 -21.12 8.05 -14.65
N ARG A 6 -20.98 7.49 -15.85
CA ARG A 6 -21.56 6.20 -16.21
C ARG A 6 -20.49 5.11 -16.09
N TYR A 7 -20.74 4.11 -15.25
CA TYR A 7 -19.82 2.99 -15.02
C TYR A 7 -20.61 1.74 -14.63
N GLY A 8 -20.27 0.58 -15.20
CA GLY A 8 -20.88 -0.70 -14.83
C GLY A 8 -22.41 -0.75 -15.01
N GLY A 9 -22.95 0.00 -15.98
CA GLY A 9 -24.40 0.09 -16.24
C GLY A 9 -25.17 1.00 -15.27
N ALA A 10 -24.50 1.67 -14.34
CA ALA A 10 -25.11 2.60 -13.38
C ALA A 10 -24.59 4.03 -13.59
N SER A 11 -25.30 4.99 -12.96
CA SER A 11 -24.96 6.42 -13.00
C SER A 11 -24.62 6.93 -11.60
N TYR A 12 -23.54 7.72 -11.51
CA TYR A 12 -23.00 8.25 -10.27
C TYR A 12 -22.76 9.76 -10.42
N ARG A 13 -22.99 10.52 -9.36
CA ARG A 13 -22.72 11.98 -9.35
C ARG A 13 -21.39 12.30 -8.68
N ALA A 14 -20.56 13.10 -9.33
CA ALA A 14 -19.29 13.58 -8.76
C ALA A 14 -19.36 15.08 -8.47
N SER A 15 -18.82 15.48 -7.33
CA SER A 15 -18.61 16.90 -7.00
C SER A 15 -17.39 17.44 -7.76
N GLU A 16 -17.28 18.76 -7.95
CA GLU A 16 -16.20 19.39 -8.74
C GLU A 16 -14.78 19.07 -8.23
N ASP A 17 -14.61 18.89 -6.92
CA ASP A 17 -13.32 18.59 -6.29
C ASP A 17 -13.06 17.09 -6.07
N GLU A 18 -14.04 16.24 -6.39
CA GLU A 18 -13.99 14.81 -6.12
C GLU A 18 -13.41 14.05 -7.31
N THR A 19 -12.49 13.12 -7.04
CA THR A 19 -12.00 12.20 -8.06
C THR A 19 -13.10 11.22 -8.48
N ILE A 20 -13.02 10.72 -9.71
CA ILE A 20 -13.94 9.70 -10.22
C ILE A 20 -13.96 8.48 -9.28
N LEU A 21 -12.79 8.04 -8.78
CA LEU A 21 -12.73 6.92 -7.83
C LEU A 21 -13.50 7.22 -6.53
N GLN A 22 -13.31 8.40 -5.95
CA GLN A 22 -14.02 8.79 -4.73
C GLN A 22 -15.53 8.83 -4.95
N ALA A 23 -16.00 9.42 -6.05
CA ALA A 23 -17.42 9.49 -6.39
C ALA A 23 -18.05 8.10 -6.55
N LEU A 24 -17.33 7.19 -7.22
CA LEU A 24 -17.72 5.79 -7.38
C LEU A 24 -17.83 5.09 -6.03
N LEU A 25 -16.78 5.13 -5.20
CA LEU A 25 -16.75 4.47 -3.90
C LEU A 25 -17.81 5.00 -2.92
N ARG A 26 -17.98 6.33 -2.87
CA ARG A 26 -18.96 7.00 -2.00
C ARG A 26 -20.39 6.55 -2.29
N GLN A 27 -20.70 6.23 -3.55
CA GLN A 27 -22.02 5.78 -4.00
C GLN A 27 -22.15 4.26 -4.09
N GLY A 28 -21.19 3.54 -3.51
CA GLY A 28 -21.21 2.08 -3.35
C GLY A 28 -20.66 1.31 -4.54
N ALA A 29 -20.11 1.97 -5.57
CA ALA A 29 -19.51 1.26 -6.70
C ALA A 29 -18.28 0.44 -6.27
N GLN A 30 -18.00 -0.64 -7.02
CA GLN A 30 -16.89 -1.54 -6.75
C GLN A 30 -15.87 -1.58 -7.91
N PRO A 31 -15.27 -0.43 -8.31
CA PRO A 31 -14.12 -0.48 -9.20
C PRO A 31 -12.97 -1.20 -8.48
N ALA A 32 -12.13 -1.92 -9.22
CA ALA A 32 -10.86 -2.39 -8.67
C ALA A 32 -10.04 -1.17 -8.23
N TYR A 33 -9.42 -1.16 -7.07
CA TYR A 33 -8.43 -0.13 -6.69
C TYR A 33 -7.53 -0.65 -5.57
N SER A 34 -6.44 0.07 -5.29
CA SER A 34 -5.54 -0.29 -4.19
C SER A 34 -4.89 0.94 -3.55
N CYS A 35 -4.09 1.70 -4.29
CA CYS A 35 -3.30 2.77 -3.67
C CYS A 35 -4.00 4.13 -3.58
N GLY A 36 -5.00 4.40 -4.44
CA GLY A 36 -5.69 5.70 -4.51
C GLY A 36 -4.84 6.92 -4.96
N ARG A 37 -3.54 6.72 -5.22
CA ARG A 37 -2.58 7.78 -5.60
C ARG A 37 -1.93 7.57 -6.97
N GLY A 38 -2.50 6.68 -7.77
CA GLY A 38 -2.01 6.32 -9.12
C GLY A 38 -0.79 5.41 -9.18
N SER A 39 -0.17 5.06 -8.04
CA SER A 39 1.06 4.28 -8.00
C SER A 39 0.91 2.80 -8.37
N CYS A 40 -0.25 2.19 -8.13
CA CYS A 40 -0.52 0.77 -8.40
C CYS A 40 -1.24 0.49 -9.71
N GLN A 41 -1.81 1.55 -10.32
CA GLN A 41 -2.72 1.51 -11.48
C GLN A 41 -3.87 0.47 -11.42
N VAL A 42 -4.17 -0.12 -10.26
CA VAL A 42 -5.25 -1.11 -10.10
C VAL A 42 -6.60 -0.53 -10.53
N CYS A 43 -6.81 0.77 -10.30
CA CYS A 43 -8.05 1.47 -10.65
C CYS A 43 -8.24 1.82 -12.11
N MET A 44 -7.29 1.47 -12.97
CA MET A 44 -7.34 1.85 -14.38
C MET A 44 -8.65 1.46 -15.06
N LEU A 45 -9.25 2.43 -15.75
CA LEU A 45 -10.45 2.29 -16.56
C LEU A 45 -10.23 2.92 -17.94
N LYS A 46 -11.03 2.49 -18.91
CA LYS A 46 -11.11 3.12 -20.22
C LYS A 46 -12.15 4.25 -20.18
N LEU A 47 -11.77 5.45 -20.62
CA LEU A 47 -12.65 6.57 -20.92
C LEU A 47 -13.28 6.34 -22.31
N VAL A 48 -14.56 5.96 -22.32
CA VAL A 48 -15.32 5.69 -23.55
C VAL A 48 -15.79 7.00 -24.19
N SER A 49 -16.28 7.93 -23.38
CA SER A 49 -16.73 9.26 -23.82
C SER A 49 -16.62 10.28 -22.69
N GLY A 50 -16.61 11.57 -23.05
CA GLY A 50 -16.50 12.69 -22.11
C GLY A 50 -15.08 13.20 -21.91
N GLN A 51 -14.91 14.08 -20.92
CA GLN A 51 -13.63 14.72 -20.60
C GLN A 51 -13.30 14.57 -19.11
N VAL A 52 -12.00 14.48 -18.82
CA VAL A 52 -11.52 14.40 -17.44
C VAL A 52 -10.34 15.34 -17.23
N VAL A 53 -10.24 15.89 -16.03
CA VAL A 53 -9.07 16.61 -15.56
C VAL A 53 -8.24 15.69 -14.70
N ALA A 54 -7.03 15.37 -15.17
CA ALA A 54 -6.09 14.57 -14.40
C ALA A 54 -5.18 15.47 -13.55
N SER A 55 -5.06 15.16 -12.27
CA SER A 55 -4.12 15.81 -11.34
C SER A 55 -2.66 15.48 -11.63
N LYS A 56 -2.41 14.34 -12.29
CA LYS A 56 -1.13 13.91 -12.88
C LYS A 56 -1.47 13.06 -14.10
N THR A 57 -0.59 13.03 -15.10
CA THR A 57 -0.72 12.20 -16.30
C THR A 57 0.01 10.87 -16.10
N PRO A 58 -0.70 9.74 -15.88
CA PRO A 58 -0.06 8.45 -15.63
C PRO A 58 0.35 7.69 -16.90
N PHE A 59 -0.13 8.07 -18.08
CA PHE A 59 -0.01 7.29 -19.33
C PHE A 59 0.56 8.08 -20.52
N GLU A 60 1.20 9.24 -20.31
CA GLU A 60 1.80 10.03 -21.41
C GLU A 60 2.73 9.19 -22.30
N GLN A 61 3.32 8.13 -21.75
CA GLN A 61 4.33 7.30 -22.40
C GLN A 61 3.77 6.10 -23.17
N THR A 62 2.56 5.62 -22.87
CA THR A 62 2.00 4.40 -23.48
C THR A 62 1.07 4.66 -24.66
N GLY A 63 0.85 5.93 -25.05
CA GLY A 63 -0.03 6.31 -26.17
C GLY A 63 -1.52 5.96 -25.94
N ALA A 64 -1.90 5.56 -24.73
CA ALA A 64 -3.26 5.14 -24.40
C ALA A 64 -4.11 6.34 -23.97
N HIS A 65 -4.47 7.15 -24.97
CA HIS A 65 -5.25 8.39 -24.77
C HIS A 65 -6.67 8.16 -24.24
N ASP A 66 -7.16 6.92 -24.30
CA ASP A 66 -8.47 6.51 -23.79
C ASP A 66 -8.41 5.80 -22.43
N HIS A 67 -7.25 5.72 -21.76
CA HIS A 67 -7.13 5.12 -20.43
C HIS A 67 -6.90 6.17 -19.36
N ILE A 68 -7.59 6.02 -18.22
CA ILE A 68 -7.52 6.94 -17.10
C ILE A 68 -7.25 6.18 -15.80
N LEU A 69 -6.69 6.88 -14.81
CA LEU A 69 -6.69 6.44 -13.42
C LEU A 69 -7.77 7.25 -12.69
N PRO A 70 -8.95 6.68 -12.41
CA PRO A 70 -10.03 7.33 -11.68
C PRO A 70 -9.61 7.97 -10.36
N CYS A 71 -8.55 7.45 -9.72
CA CYS A 71 -8.00 8.03 -8.49
C CYS A 71 -7.23 9.36 -8.68
N LEU A 72 -6.87 9.69 -9.92
CA LEU A 72 -6.18 10.93 -10.28
C LEU A 72 -7.06 11.87 -11.12
N CYS A 73 -8.19 11.39 -11.63
CA CYS A 73 -9.03 12.09 -12.59
C CYS A 73 -10.32 12.61 -11.94
N ARG A 74 -10.72 13.83 -12.30
CA ARG A 74 -12.05 14.39 -12.03
C ARG A 74 -12.84 14.47 -13.34
N ALA A 75 -14.14 14.23 -13.29
CA ALA A 75 -15.00 14.27 -14.48
C ALA A 75 -15.40 15.71 -14.83
N GLU A 76 -15.35 16.06 -16.11
CA GLU A 76 -15.90 17.31 -16.64
C GLU A 76 -17.23 17.01 -17.35
N GLY A 77 -18.34 17.34 -16.71
CA GLY A 77 -19.66 17.05 -17.24
C GLY A 77 -20.00 15.55 -17.23
N GLU A 78 -20.44 15.02 -18.36
CA GLU A 78 -20.80 13.61 -18.49
C GLU A 78 -19.63 12.77 -19.02
N VAL A 79 -19.30 11.71 -18.31
CA VAL A 79 -18.25 10.75 -18.69
C VAL A 79 -18.77 9.33 -18.66
N GLU A 80 -18.29 8.51 -19.59
CA GLU A 80 -18.58 7.08 -19.66
C GLU A 80 -17.31 6.26 -19.53
N LEU A 81 -17.34 5.26 -18.64
CA LEU A 81 -16.20 4.45 -18.27
C LEU A 81 -16.47 2.96 -18.47
N ALA A 82 -15.47 2.26 -19.00
CA ALA A 82 -15.48 0.81 -19.17
C ALA A 82 -14.24 0.17 -18.50
N PRO A 83 -14.26 -1.14 -18.23
CA PRO A 83 -13.05 -1.87 -17.83
C PRO A 83 -11.90 -1.60 -18.80
N ALA A 84 -10.70 -1.37 -18.25
CA ALA A 84 -9.50 -1.15 -19.06
C ALA A 84 -9.06 -2.44 -19.77
N ASP A 85 -8.68 -2.32 -21.05
CA ASP A 85 -7.93 -3.37 -21.73
C ASP A 85 -6.46 -3.28 -21.30
N ARG A 86 -6.10 -4.07 -20.30
CA ARG A 86 -4.74 -4.05 -19.77
C ARG A 86 -3.71 -4.64 -20.73
N ASP A 87 -4.15 -5.47 -21.68
CA ASP A 87 -3.27 -6.05 -22.69
C ASP A 87 -2.86 -5.01 -23.72
N SER A 88 -3.72 -4.01 -24.00
CA SER A 88 -3.37 -2.89 -24.89
C SER A 88 -2.27 -1.99 -24.33
N LEU A 89 -1.97 -2.07 -23.04
CA LEU A 89 -0.89 -1.33 -22.35
C LEU A 89 0.38 -2.14 -22.15
N THR A 90 0.37 -3.37 -22.66
CA THR A 90 1.45 -4.32 -22.46
C THR A 90 2.26 -4.39 -23.75
N VAL A 91 3.56 -4.13 -23.64
CA VAL A 91 4.49 -4.18 -24.77
C VAL A 91 5.32 -5.46 -24.71
N ALA A 92 5.67 -6.00 -25.87
CA ALA A 92 6.63 -7.08 -25.95
C ALA A 92 8.02 -6.57 -25.54
N ALA A 93 8.84 -7.43 -24.93
CA ALA A 93 10.19 -7.12 -24.52
C ALA A 93 11.09 -8.35 -24.65
N GLU A 94 12.36 -8.10 -24.92
CA GLU A 94 13.39 -9.13 -25.03
C GLU A 94 14.29 -9.11 -23.80
N ILE A 95 14.65 -10.30 -23.31
CA ILE A 95 15.72 -10.46 -22.34
C ILE A 95 17.04 -10.35 -23.10
N VAL A 96 17.83 -9.31 -22.81
CA VAL A 96 19.10 -9.04 -23.49
C VAL A 96 20.26 -9.69 -22.73
N GLU A 97 20.21 -9.67 -21.39
CA GLU A 97 21.27 -10.20 -20.54
C GLU A 97 20.66 -10.88 -19.31
N VAL A 98 21.25 -11.99 -18.88
CA VAL A 98 20.96 -12.63 -17.59
C VAL A 98 22.28 -12.86 -16.87
N ARG A 99 22.46 -12.20 -15.73
CA ARG A 99 23.69 -12.25 -14.92
C ARG A 99 23.37 -12.83 -13.54
N PRO A 100 23.89 -14.02 -13.18
CA PRO A 100 23.75 -14.54 -11.83
C PRO A 100 24.43 -13.63 -10.81
N LEU A 101 23.69 -13.24 -9.76
CA LEU A 101 24.22 -12.45 -8.64
C LEU A 101 24.40 -13.28 -7.37
N ALA A 102 23.57 -14.31 -7.19
CA ALA A 102 23.67 -15.32 -6.14
C ALA A 102 23.03 -16.63 -6.63
N ALA A 103 23.05 -17.68 -5.81
CA ALA A 103 22.46 -18.98 -6.17
C ALA A 103 20.97 -18.90 -6.54
N ASP A 104 20.22 -18.02 -5.88
CA ASP A 104 18.79 -17.80 -6.09
C ASP A 104 18.46 -16.39 -6.62
N ILE A 105 19.47 -15.62 -7.07
CA ILE A 105 19.28 -14.24 -7.53
C ILE A 105 19.97 -14.02 -8.88
N ALA A 106 19.25 -13.43 -9.82
CA ALA A 106 19.80 -12.96 -11.10
C ALA A 106 19.45 -11.49 -11.35
N GLU A 107 20.33 -10.79 -12.04
CA GLU A 107 20.03 -9.54 -12.72
C GLU A 107 19.62 -9.85 -14.16
N LEU A 108 18.54 -9.21 -14.62
CA LEU A 108 18.11 -9.27 -16.00
C LEU A 108 18.15 -7.87 -16.60
N PHE A 109 18.71 -7.76 -17.79
CA PHE A 109 18.57 -6.57 -18.64
C PHE A 109 17.50 -6.85 -19.70
N ILE A 110 16.47 -6.00 -19.74
CA ILE A 110 15.26 -6.20 -20.56
C ILE A 110 15.08 -5.00 -21.47
N ALA A 111 14.93 -5.27 -22.77
CA ALA A 111 14.70 -4.26 -23.79
C ALA A 111 13.25 -4.31 -24.27
N PRO A 112 12.41 -3.32 -23.92
CA PRO A 112 11.05 -3.25 -24.43
C PRO A 112 11.04 -2.82 -25.90
N MET A 113 10.10 -3.36 -26.68
CA MET A 113 9.91 -2.99 -28.10
C MET A 113 9.39 -1.55 -28.28
N GLN A 114 8.92 -0.93 -27.20
CA GLN A 114 8.57 0.48 -27.12
C GLN A 114 9.30 1.07 -25.91
N THR A 115 9.84 2.28 -26.04
CA THR A 115 10.56 2.94 -24.95
C THR A 115 9.66 3.09 -23.73
N LEU A 116 10.18 2.71 -22.56
CA LEU A 116 9.55 2.93 -21.26
C LEU A 116 10.49 3.82 -20.43
N ASP A 117 10.03 4.98 -19.99
CA ASP A 117 10.86 5.89 -19.19
C ASP A 117 10.85 5.45 -17.72
N THR A 118 11.62 4.40 -17.43
CA THR A 118 11.71 3.83 -16.08
C THR A 118 12.73 4.58 -15.23
N ALA A 119 12.45 4.74 -13.93
CA ALA A 119 13.41 5.24 -12.94
C ALA A 119 13.65 4.24 -11.78
N PRO A 120 14.82 4.26 -11.12
CA PRO A 120 15.08 3.44 -9.96
C PRO A 120 14.03 3.62 -8.86
N GLY A 121 13.58 2.51 -8.28
CA GLY A 121 12.53 2.49 -7.26
C GLY A 121 11.12 2.34 -7.80
N GLN A 122 10.90 2.61 -9.09
CA GLN A 122 9.70 2.17 -9.79
C GLN A 122 9.73 0.66 -10.01
N HIS A 123 8.60 0.10 -10.40
CA HIS A 123 8.47 -1.28 -10.82
C HIS A 123 7.77 -1.40 -12.17
N VAL A 124 8.06 -2.47 -12.86
CA VAL A 124 7.34 -2.91 -14.06
C VAL A 124 6.64 -4.23 -13.76
N TYR A 125 5.52 -4.47 -14.45
CA TYR A 125 4.82 -5.73 -14.40
C TYR A 125 5.31 -6.62 -15.53
N LEU A 126 5.90 -7.76 -15.19
CA LEU A 126 6.35 -8.76 -16.16
C LEU A 126 5.37 -9.92 -16.25
N GLN A 127 5.19 -10.44 -17.45
CA GLN A 127 4.45 -11.65 -17.76
C GLN A 127 5.28 -12.50 -18.72
N ARG A 128 5.30 -13.82 -18.51
CA ARG A 128 5.98 -14.75 -19.42
C ARG A 128 5.27 -14.80 -20.78
N ASP A 129 3.94 -14.93 -20.74
CA ASP A 129 3.04 -15.01 -21.89
C ASP A 129 1.68 -14.39 -21.53
N ALA A 130 0.73 -14.37 -22.47
CA ALA A 130 -0.58 -13.74 -22.30
C ALA A 130 -1.40 -14.34 -21.15
N ASP A 131 -1.30 -15.67 -20.96
CA ASP A 131 -2.07 -16.41 -19.97
C ASP A 131 -1.39 -16.41 -18.59
N SER A 132 -0.13 -15.98 -18.53
CA SER A 132 0.64 -15.89 -17.30
C SER A 132 0.24 -14.68 -16.46
N PRO A 133 0.14 -14.85 -15.13
CA PRO A 133 -0.22 -13.74 -14.26
C PRO A 133 0.93 -12.74 -14.15
N ALA A 134 0.63 -11.45 -14.28
CA ALA A 134 1.62 -10.38 -14.17
C ALA A 134 2.19 -10.26 -12.74
N ARG A 135 3.49 -10.03 -12.62
CA ARG A 135 4.13 -9.75 -11.32
C ARG A 135 5.01 -8.51 -11.38
N PRO A 136 4.98 -7.66 -10.33
CA PRO A 136 5.82 -6.48 -10.27
C PRO A 136 7.29 -6.86 -9.98
N TYR A 137 8.22 -6.18 -10.63
CA TYR A 137 9.66 -6.23 -10.40
C TYR A 137 10.23 -4.81 -10.38
N SER A 138 10.99 -4.48 -9.34
CA SER A 138 11.58 -3.14 -9.22
C SER A 138 12.71 -2.93 -10.22
N VAL A 139 12.69 -1.76 -10.85
CA VAL A 139 13.75 -1.27 -11.72
C VAL A 139 14.93 -0.79 -10.87
N VAL A 140 16.13 -1.21 -11.24
CA VAL A 140 17.38 -0.92 -10.51
C VAL A 140 18.37 -0.06 -11.31
N SER A 141 18.21 0.03 -12.64
CA SER A 141 19.05 0.83 -13.54
C SER A 141 18.58 2.28 -13.63
N GLN A 142 19.47 3.18 -14.05
CA GLN A 142 19.12 4.57 -14.35
C GLN A 142 18.37 4.69 -15.68
N PRO A 143 17.49 5.70 -15.88
CA PRO A 143 16.67 5.84 -17.09
C PRO A 143 17.47 5.98 -18.40
N PHE A 144 18.71 6.50 -18.33
CA PHE A 144 19.52 6.87 -19.49
C PHE A 144 20.78 6.01 -19.64
N GLU A 145 20.93 4.97 -18.84
CA GLU A 145 22.10 4.09 -18.93
C GLU A 145 22.06 3.20 -20.18
N ASP A 146 20.86 2.87 -20.72
CA ASP A 146 20.72 1.96 -21.85
C ASP A 146 19.34 2.04 -22.54
N PHE A 147 19.14 1.30 -23.63
CA PHE A 147 17.86 1.18 -24.37
C PHE A 147 16.80 0.31 -23.66
N GLY A 148 17.04 -0.04 -22.41
CA GLY A 148 16.18 -0.91 -21.61
C GLY A 148 16.36 -0.65 -20.13
N PHE A 149 15.92 -1.59 -19.31
CA PHE A 149 16.02 -1.48 -17.86
C PHE A 149 16.53 -2.78 -17.22
N ARG A 150 17.14 -2.65 -16.04
CA ARG A 150 17.60 -3.79 -15.24
C ARG A 150 16.68 -4.03 -14.06
N ILE A 151 16.52 -5.31 -13.71
CA ILE A 151 15.83 -5.77 -12.51
C ILE A 151 16.67 -6.80 -11.77
N HIS A 152 16.49 -6.91 -10.45
CA HIS A 152 17.02 -8.02 -9.65
C HIS A 152 15.88 -8.95 -9.25
N VAL A 153 16.00 -10.24 -9.58
CA VAL A 153 14.98 -11.25 -9.34
C VAL A 153 15.50 -12.29 -8.39
N ARG A 154 14.75 -12.59 -7.33
CA ARG A 154 14.98 -13.77 -6.49
C ARG A 154 14.01 -14.88 -6.87
N ALA A 155 14.51 -16.09 -7.06
CA ALA A 155 13.70 -17.28 -7.25
C ALA A 155 12.97 -17.63 -5.94
N LEU A 156 11.64 -17.48 -5.93
CA LEU A 156 10.81 -17.89 -4.80
C LEU A 156 10.44 -19.38 -4.92
N PRO A 157 10.47 -20.16 -3.84
CA PRO A 157 9.99 -21.54 -3.85
C PRO A 157 8.55 -21.61 -4.37
N GLY A 158 8.31 -22.43 -5.39
CA GLY A 158 7.00 -22.56 -6.05
C GLY A 158 6.58 -21.37 -6.92
N GLY A 159 7.40 -20.32 -7.03
CA GLY A 159 7.12 -19.15 -7.85
C GLY A 159 7.37 -19.42 -9.33
N ALA A 160 6.29 -19.47 -10.13
CA ALA A 160 6.37 -19.78 -11.57
C ALA A 160 7.26 -18.79 -12.34
N LEU A 161 6.95 -17.50 -12.28
CA LEU A 161 7.68 -16.47 -13.04
C LEU A 161 9.09 -16.22 -12.49
N SER A 162 9.26 -16.13 -11.16
CA SER A 162 10.57 -15.88 -10.56
C SER A 162 11.56 -17.02 -10.82
N SER A 163 11.10 -18.27 -10.77
CA SER A 163 11.97 -19.42 -11.03
C SER A 163 12.38 -19.47 -12.51
N TRP A 164 11.43 -19.20 -13.41
CA TRP A 164 11.70 -19.09 -14.84
C TRP A 164 12.74 -18.00 -15.14
N LEU A 165 12.56 -16.79 -14.60
CA LEU A 165 13.49 -15.67 -14.82
C LEU A 165 14.91 -15.94 -14.31
N VAL A 166 15.08 -16.71 -13.23
CA VAL A 166 16.41 -16.96 -12.64
C VAL A 166 17.09 -18.19 -13.24
N HIS A 167 16.35 -19.27 -13.50
CA HIS A 167 16.94 -20.57 -13.87
C HIS A 167 16.83 -20.89 -15.37
N GLU A 168 15.78 -20.40 -16.04
CA GLU A 168 15.44 -20.78 -17.41
C GLU A 168 15.61 -19.67 -18.43
N ALA A 169 15.43 -18.41 -18.04
CA ALA A 169 15.57 -17.26 -18.92
C ALA A 169 16.97 -17.18 -19.55
N ARG A 170 17.02 -16.85 -20.85
CA ARG A 170 18.25 -16.67 -21.62
C ARG A 170 18.13 -15.44 -22.51
N PRO A 171 19.25 -14.82 -22.92
CA PRO A 171 19.25 -13.80 -23.95
C PRO A 171 18.46 -14.21 -25.20
N GLY A 172 17.69 -13.30 -25.77
CA GLY A 172 16.81 -13.54 -26.93
C GLY A 172 15.42 -14.06 -26.60
N MET A 173 15.16 -14.50 -25.36
CA MET A 173 13.81 -14.88 -24.94
C MET A 173 12.90 -13.65 -24.82
N GLN A 174 11.65 -13.82 -25.24
CA GLN A 174 10.64 -12.77 -25.17
C GLN A 174 9.79 -12.89 -23.91
N LEU A 175 9.32 -11.75 -23.43
CA LEU A 175 8.34 -11.61 -22.36
C LEU A 175 7.48 -10.38 -22.63
N ARG A 176 6.49 -10.15 -21.77
CA ARG A 176 5.59 -9.00 -21.86
C ARG A 176 5.79 -8.10 -20.66
N VAL A 177 5.78 -6.79 -20.89
CA VAL A 177 6.02 -5.77 -19.85
C VAL A 177 4.93 -4.69 -19.89
N ARG A 178 4.51 -4.25 -18.70
CA ARG A 178 3.64 -3.08 -18.50
C ARG A 178 4.20 -2.19 -17.40
N GLY A 179 4.13 -0.87 -17.57
CA GLY A 179 4.62 0.11 -16.61
C GLY A 179 5.38 1.25 -17.30
N PRO A 180 6.23 2.00 -16.58
CA PRO A 180 6.57 1.84 -15.16
C PRO A 180 5.45 2.26 -14.20
N GLN A 181 5.58 1.85 -12.94
CA GLN A 181 4.68 2.14 -11.82
C GLN A 181 5.43 2.36 -10.51
N GLY A 182 4.76 2.84 -9.47
CA GLY A 182 5.38 3.13 -8.17
C GLY A 182 5.84 4.58 -8.01
N GLN A 183 5.88 5.03 -6.75
CA GLN A 183 6.26 6.40 -6.35
C GLN A 183 7.56 6.45 -5.55
N MET A 184 8.12 5.28 -5.20
CA MET A 184 9.38 5.24 -4.49
C MET A 184 10.50 5.68 -5.43
N GLY A 185 11.33 6.63 -5.00
CA GLY A 185 12.35 7.23 -5.84
C GLY A 185 13.03 8.41 -5.17
N TYR A 186 14.05 8.93 -5.85
CA TYR A 186 14.76 10.14 -5.45
C TYR A 186 14.23 11.36 -6.20
N ALA A 187 14.05 12.46 -5.49
CA ALA A 187 13.67 13.75 -6.08
C ALA A 187 14.74 14.81 -5.78
N PRO A 188 15.02 15.75 -6.70
CA PRO A 188 16.00 16.82 -6.47
C PRO A 188 15.74 17.66 -5.21
N SER A 189 14.48 17.76 -4.76
CA SER A 189 14.13 18.43 -3.50
C SER A 189 14.75 17.77 -2.27
N MET A 190 15.16 16.49 -2.36
CA MET A 190 15.80 15.73 -1.29
C MET A 190 17.32 15.96 -1.20
N ARG A 191 17.93 16.74 -2.11
CA ARG A 191 19.39 16.90 -2.23
C ARG A 191 20.12 17.26 -0.94
N LYS A 192 19.46 17.97 -0.03
CA LYS A 192 20.00 18.42 1.26
C LYS A 192 19.37 17.70 2.47
N THR A 193 18.59 16.66 2.24
CA THR A 193 17.90 15.89 3.29
C THR A 193 18.63 14.57 3.50
N PRO A 194 19.07 14.23 4.72
CA PRO A 194 19.66 12.91 4.98
C PRO A 194 18.72 11.78 4.56
N LEU A 195 19.27 10.75 3.93
CA LEU A 195 18.51 9.58 3.48
C LEU A 195 18.85 8.37 4.34
N LEU A 196 17.82 7.66 4.80
CA LEU A 196 17.94 6.35 5.44
C LEU A 196 17.29 5.29 4.55
N LEU A 197 18.10 4.42 3.97
CA LEU A 197 17.66 3.37 3.05
C LEU A 197 17.77 2.03 3.76
N LEU A 198 16.64 1.35 3.97
CA LEU A 198 16.58 0.08 4.69
C LEU A 198 16.05 -1.03 3.78
N ALA A 199 16.89 -2.02 3.51
CA ALA A 199 16.61 -3.05 2.53
C ALA A 199 16.76 -4.47 3.07
N THR A 200 15.94 -5.40 2.55
CA THR A 200 16.16 -6.85 2.68
C THR A 200 15.92 -7.56 1.35
N GLY A 201 16.64 -8.64 1.10
CA GLY A 201 16.53 -9.41 -0.15
C GLY A 201 16.77 -8.53 -1.38
N VAL A 202 16.05 -8.80 -2.48
CA VAL A 202 16.22 -8.04 -3.72
C VAL A 202 15.74 -6.58 -3.64
N GLY A 203 15.06 -6.18 -2.56
CA GLY A 203 14.78 -4.77 -2.26
C GLY A 203 16.05 -3.92 -2.10
N ALA A 204 17.20 -4.57 -1.80
CA ALA A 204 18.50 -3.90 -1.81
C ALA A 204 18.89 -3.39 -3.21
N GLY A 205 18.44 -4.04 -4.28
CA GLY A 205 18.69 -3.58 -5.66
C GLY A 205 17.96 -2.28 -5.96
N ALA A 206 16.66 -2.23 -5.64
CA ALA A 206 15.84 -1.04 -5.85
C ALA A 206 16.41 0.17 -5.11
N LEU A 207 16.73 0.00 -3.82
CA LEU A 207 17.31 1.07 -3.01
C LEU A 207 18.75 1.43 -3.45
N ALA A 208 19.55 0.47 -3.93
CA ALA A 208 20.87 0.76 -4.47
C ALA A 208 20.80 1.61 -5.74
N GLY A 209 19.82 1.34 -6.62
CA GLY A 209 19.54 2.16 -7.80
C GLY A 209 19.16 3.60 -7.41
N ILE A 210 18.31 3.76 -6.40
CA ILE A 210 17.94 5.09 -5.86
C ILE A 210 19.16 5.80 -5.26
N ALA A 211 19.99 5.10 -4.48
CA ALA A 211 21.20 5.70 -3.90
C ALA A 211 22.17 6.18 -4.98
N ARG A 212 22.38 5.38 -6.04
CA ARG A 212 23.21 5.76 -7.19
C ARG A 212 22.63 6.96 -7.92
N ALA A 213 21.32 7.00 -8.13
CA ALA A 213 20.63 8.15 -8.73
C ALA A 213 20.85 9.43 -7.91
N ALA A 214 20.69 9.34 -6.58
CA ALA A 214 20.92 10.46 -5.68
C ALA A 214 22.37 10.97 -5.76
N LEU A 215 23.35 10.06 -5.69
CA LEU A 215 24.77 10.42 -5.78
C LEU A 215 25.12 11.04 -7.14
N ALA A 216 24.60 10.50 -8.24
CA ALA A 216 24.79 11.04 -9.58
C ALA A 216 24.14 12.44 -9.75
N ASP A 217 22.98 12.68 -9.14
CA ASP A 217 22.35 14.00 -9.08
C ASP A 217 23.06 14.97 -8.11
N GLY A 218 24.16 14.56 -7.47
CA GLY A 218 24.93 15.41 -6.56
C GLY A 218 24.24 15.66 -5.22
N HIS A 219 23.61 14.62 -4.67
CA HIS A 219 23.11 14.60 -3.30
C HIS A 219 24.21 15.00 -2.32
N ALA A 220 23.91 15.98 -1.45
CA ALA A 220 24.89 16.64 -0.58
C ALA A 220 24.80 16.17 0.88
N ALA A 221 23.66 15.64 1.32
CA ALA A 221 23.50 15.13 2.67
C ALA A 221 24.02 13.68 2.78
N GLY A 222 23.98 13.13 4.01
CA GLY A 222 24.38 11.75 4.27
C GLY A 222 23.34 10.74 3.77
N ILE A 223 23.82 9.63 3.22
CA ILE A 223 23.04 8.46 2.82
C ILE A 223 23.49 7.29 3.68
N ASP A 224 22.62 6.82 4.58
CA ASP A 224 22.85 5.64 5.40
C ASP A 224 22.08 4.45 4.81
N PHE A 225 22.82 3.50 4.23
CA PHE A 225 22.28 2.32 3.56
C PHE A 225 22.43 1.07 4.43
N HIS A 226 21.31 0.56 4.93
CA HIS A 226 21.26 -0.64 5.75
C HIS A 226 20.74 -1.83 4.95
N HIS A 227 21.54 -2.90 4.87
CA HIS A 227 21.23 -4.10 4.10
C HIS A 227 21.15 -5.32 5.04
N GLY A 228 19.93 -5.84 5.22
CA GLY A 228 19.66 -6.99 6.07
C GLY A 228 19.57 -8.31 5.31
N GLY A 229 20.24 -9.34 5.85
CA GLY A 229 20.14 -10.73 5.41
C GLY A 229 19.97 -11.70 6.58
N ARG A 230 19.69 -12.98 6.29
CA ARG A 230 19.80 -14.04 7.30
C ARG A 230 21.22 -14.58 7.33
N HIS A 231 21.76 -14.88 6.15
CA HIS A 231 23.10 -15.43 5.95
C HIS A 231 23.91 -14.58 4.96
N ALA A 232 25.23 -14.80 4.89
CA ALA A 232 26.13 -14.00 4.05
C ALA A 232 25.68 -13.90 2.59
N ALA A 233 25.15 -14.99 2.02
CA ALA A 233 24.64 -15.04 0.65
C ALA A 233 23.45 -14.10 0.38
N ASP A 234 22.70 -13.71 1.42
CA ASP A 234 21.61 -12.73 1.27
C ASP A 234 22.14 -11.32 1.00
N LEU A 235 23.39 -11.02 1.39
CA LEU A 235 24.05 -9.73 1.14
C LEU A 235 24.69 -9.70 -0.26
N TYR A 236 23.94 -10.06 -1.30
CA TYR A 236 24.45 -10.25 -2.67
C TYR A 236 25.09 -8.99 -3.29
N LEU A 237 24.72 -7.78 -2.80
CA LEU A 237 25.31 -6.49 -3.20
C LEU A 237 26.43 -5.99 -2.27
N HIS A 238 26.94 -6.83 -1.37
CA HIS A 238 27.92 -6.39 -0.37
C HIS A 238 29.15 -5.73 -1.00
N ALA A 239 29.75 -6.37 -2.01
CA ALA A 239 30.93 -5.84 -2.69
C ALA A 239 30.66 -4.48 -3.36
N ASP A 240 29.55 -4.36 -4.08
CA ASP A 240 29.16 -3.14 -4.80
C ASP A 240 28.88 -1.97 -3.87
N LEU A 241 28.13 -2.21 -2.79
CA LEU A 241 27.79 -1.17 -1.81
C LEU A 241 29.01 -0.76 -0.96
N SER A 242 29.89 -1.70 -0.63
CA SER A 242 31.18 -1.39 0.00
C SER A 242 32.09 -0.58 -0.92
N ALA A 243 32.09 -0.84 -2.23
CA ALA A 243 32.81 -0.02 -3.20
C ALA A 243 32.23 1.39 -3.27
N LEU A 244 30.90 1.52 -3.30
CA LEU A 244 30.21 2.81 -3.31
C LEU A 244 30.56 3.65 -2.07
N ALA A 245 30.62 3.04 -0.88
CA ALA A 245 31.02 3.69 0.36
C ALA A 245 32.50 4.14 0.39
N ARG A 246 33.38 3.48 -0.36
CA ARG A 246 34.78 3.95 -0.53
C ARG A 246 34.87 5.13 -1.50
N THR A 247 33.99 5.20 -2.49
CA THR A 247 33.98 6.25 -3.51
C THR A 247 33.33 7.55 -3.02
N TYR A 248 32.22 7.46 -2.28
CA TYR A 248 31.41 8.61 -1.89
C TYR A 248 31.48 8.85 -0.38
N PRO A 249 32.12 9.96 0.08
CA PRO A 249 32.27 10.24 1.52
C PRO A 249 30.95 10.42 2.28
N ASN A 250 29.87 10.79 1.57
CA ASN A 250 28.54 10.95 2.15
C ASN A 250 27.67 9.69 2.06
N PHE A 251 28.18 8.56 1.56
CA PHE A 251 27.49 7.28 1.53
C PHE A 251 28.08 6.31 2.56
N ARG A 252 27.24 5.80 3.46
CA ARG A 252 27.62 4.82 4.49
C ARG A 252 26.86 3.53 4.28
N TYR A 253 27.58 2.42 4.28
CA TYR A 253 27.01 1.09 4.09
C TYR A 253 27.08 0.28 5.39
N HIS A 254 25.92 -0.23 5.81
CA HIS A 254 25.71 -0.94 7.06
C HIS A 254 25.13 -2.35 6.79
N PRO A 255 25.98 -3.35 6.50
CA PRO A 255 25.53 -4.73 6.33
C PRO A 255 25.14 -5.36 7.67
N CYS A 256 24.06 -6.15 7.67
CA CYS A 256 23.57 -6.82 8.87
C CYS A 256 23.05 -8.25 8.60
N LEU A 257 23.39 -9.20 9.47
CA LEU A 257 22.97 -10.60 9.41
C LEU A 257 22.26 -11.04 10.68
N SER A 258 21.08 -11.64 10.53
CA SER A 258 20.23 -12.07 11.66
C SER A 258 20.49 -13.52 12.12
N GLN A 259 21.11 -14.36 11.28
CA GLN A 259 21.32 -15.80 11.55
C GLN A 259 22.76 -16.26 11.27
N ALA A 260 23.68 -15.33 11.01
CA ALA A 260 25.09 -15.62 10.78
C ALA A 260 25.97 -14.53 11.38
N SER A 261 27.24 -14.88 11.65
CA SER A 261 28.27 -13.95 12.10
C SER A 261 29.40 -13.93 11.09
N VAL A 262 29.74 -12.75 10.59
CA VAL A 262 30.80 -12.51 9.59
C VAL A 262 31.58 -11.28 10.04
N ALA A 263 32.91 -11.35 9.99
CA ALA A 263 33.76 -10.23 10.37
C ALA A 263 33.43 -8.97 9.55
N GLY A 264 33.29 -7.81 10.21
CA GLY A 264 32.92 -6.55 9.57
C GLY A 264 31.43 -6.41 9.22
N VAL A 265 30.57 -7.36 9.63
CA VAL A 265 29.12 -7.33 9.42
C VAL A 265 28.40 -7.33 10.76
N ALA A 266 27.43 -6.43 10.93
CA ALA A 266 26.68 -6.34 12.18
C ALA A 266 25.77 -7.55 12.38
N GLN A 267 25.67 -8.06 13.60
CA GLN A 267 24.74 -9.13 13.94
C GLN A 267 23.39 -8.55 14.42
N GLY A 268 22.29 -9.15 13.98
CA GLY A 268 20.93 -8.82 14.45
C GLY A 268 19.93 -8.56 13.33
N ARG A 269 18.80 -7.92 13.69
CA ARG A 269 17.81 -7.47 12.71
C ARG A 269 18.19 -6.09 12.20
N VAL A 270 18.11 -5.91 10.89
CA VAL A 270 18.43 -4.64 10.23
C VAL A 270 17.58 -3.47 10.75
N THR A 271 16.31 -3.72 11.11
CA THR A 271 15.42 -2.71 11.70
C THR A 271 15.96 -2.15 13.01
N LEU A 272 16.48 -3.02 13.90
CA LEU A 272 17.04 -2.58 15.18
C LEU A 272 18.40 -1.89 15.01
N GLN A 273 19.19 -2.30 14.02
CA GLN A 273 20.47 -1.66 13.70
C GLN A 273 20.27 -0.24 13.14
N ALA A 274 19.26 -0.04 12.30
CA ALA A 274 18.98 1.25 11.67
C ALA A 274 18.15 2.20 12.54
N LEU A 275 17.21 1.66 13.32
CA LEU A 275 16.14 2.41 13.99
C LEU A 275 16.08 2.07 15.48
N GLY A 276 17.23 1.83 16.11
CA GLY A 276 17.32 1.59 17.55
C GLY A 276 16.98 2.83 18.38
N ALA A 277 16.85 2.67 19.70
CA ALA A 277 16.30 3.66 20.63
C ALA A 277 16.97 5.06 20.63
N ALA A 278 18.20 5.18 20.11
CA ALA A 278 18.96 6.43 20.07
C ALA A 278 18.83 7.21 18.74
N ALA A 279 18.07 6.71 17.77
CA ALA A 279 17.93 7.37 16.48
C ALA A 279 17.01 8.62 16.58
N ASP A 280 17.48 9.78 16.09
CA ASP A 280 16.64 10.96 15.84
C ASP A 280 16.39 11.08 14.33
N LEU A 281 15.13 10.91 13.92
CA LEU A 281 14.76 10.78 12.51
C LEU A 281 13.87 11.92 12.00
N ARG A 282 13.69 12.98 12.79
CA ARG A 282 12.75 14.09 12.49
C ARG A 282 13.00 14.79 11.16
N GLN A 283 14.23 14.77 10.66
CA GLN A 283 14.64 15.45 9.43
C GLN A 283 15.20 14.49 8.37
N VAL A 284 14.91 13.19 8.50
CA VAL A 284 15.42 12.14 7.60
C VAL A 284 14.33 11.76 6.61
N GLN A 285 14.71 11.54 5.34
CA GLN A 285 13.86 10.86 4.37
C GLN A 285 14.14 9.35 4.46
N VAL A 286 13.11 8.58 4.79
CA VAL A 286 13.22 7.13 5.00
C VAL A 286 12.68 6.40 3.77
N LEU A 287 13.45 5.44 3.25
CA LEU A 287 13.06 4.57 2.14
C LEU A 287 13.21 3.10 2.57
N LEU A 288 12.12 2.34 2.48
CA LEU A 288 12.02 0.98 3.00
C LEU A 288 11.62 0.01 1.89
N CYS A 289 12.40 -1.04 1.65
CA CYS A 289 12.09 -1.98 0.58
C CYS A 289 12.48 -3.43 0.91
N GLY A 290 11.62 -4.38 0.54
CA GLY A 290 11.90 -5.81 0.68
C GLY A 290 10.82 -6.55 1.47
N HIS A 291 11.23 -7.41 2.40
CA HIS A 291 10.30 -8.30 3.10
C HIS A 291 9.21 -7.51 3.85
N PRO A 292 7.91 -7.80 3.67
CA PRO A 292 6.81 -7.01 4.24
C PRO A 292 6.94 -6.80 5.75
N ALA A 293 7.26 -7.85 6.50
CA ALA A 293 7.47 -7.74 7.95
C ALA A 293 8.58 -6.76 8.35
N MET A 294 9.68 -6.67 7.59
CA MET A 294 10.75 -5.72 7.86
C MET A 294 10.28 -4.29 7.61
N VAL A 295 9.59 -4.07 6.48
CA VAL A 295 9.05 -2.75 6.11
C VAL A 295 8.05 -2.28 7.17
N GLU A 296 7.14 -3.14 7.61
CA GLU A 296 6.20 -2.82 8.69
C GLU A 296 6.89 -2.44 9.99
N ASP A 297 7.86 -3.26 10.43
CA ASP A 297 8.62 -3.01 11.65
C ASP A 297 9.39 -1.68 11.57
N ALA A 298 9.96 -1.38 10.41
CA ALA A 298 10.71 -0.17 10.17
C ALA A 298 9.83 1.09 10.11
N ARG A 299 8.63 1.03 9.52
CA ARG A 299 7.68 2.16 9.52
C ARG A 299 7.28 2.53 10.93
N TYR A 300 6.95 1.52 11.74
CA TYR A 300 6.64 1.70 13.16
C TYR A 300 7.76 2.39 13.92
N LEU A 301 8.98 1.86 13.83
CA LEU A 301 10.13 2.43 14.55
C LEU A 301 10.49 3.82 14.03
N ALA A 302 10.42 4.07 12.73
CA ALA A 302 10.71 5.37 12.13
C ALA A 302 9.79 6.47 12.70
N ILE A 303 8.48 6.22 12.74
CA ILE A 303 7.50 7.17 13.31
C ILE A 303 7.71 7.30 14.82
N ARG A 304 7.96 6.19 15.52
CA ARG A 304 8.22 6.23 16.97
C ARG A 304 9.47 7.05 17.32
N HIS A 305 10.43 7.13 16.41
CA HIS A 305 11.64 7.96 16.50
C HIS A 305 11.52 9.33 15.82
N GLY A 306 10.28 9.76 15.52
CA GLY A 306 9.94 11.14 15.14
C GLY A 306 9.91 11.41 13.64
N THR A 307 9.99 10.38 12.78
CA THR A 307 9.85 10.56 11.33
C THR A 307 8.42 10.94 11.00
N ASP A 308 8.24 12.06 10.29
CA ASP A 308 6.96 12.40 9.68
C ASP A 308 6.55 11.36 8.62
N ARG A 309 5.28 10.96 8.60
CA ARG A 309 4.78 9.92 7.68
C ARG A 309 4.95 10.28 6.21
N GLY A 310 4.86 11.57 5.86
CA GLY A 310 5.10 12.06 4.51
C GLY A 310 6.56 11.90 4.06
N ARG A 311 7.49 11.68 5.01
CA ARG A 311 8.91 11.40 4.75
C ARG A 311 9.25 9.91 4.72
N ILE A 312 8.26 9.02 4.67
CA ILE A 312 8.46 7.58 4.55
C ILE A 312 7.97 7.09 3.20
N GLN A 313 8.89 6.62 2.37
CA GLN A 313 8.57 5.84 1.18
C GLN A 313 8.78 4.36 1.48
N ALA A 314 7.83 3.52 1.08
CA ALA A 314 7.88 2.10 1.38
C ALA A 314 7.36 1.28 0.20
N ASP A 315 8.08 0.20 -0.11
CA ASP A 315 7.71 -0.80 -1.12
C ASP A 315 7.87 -2.23 -0.54
N PRO A 316 6.86 -2.74 0.17
CA PRO A 316 6.86 -4.10 0.68
C PRO A 316 6.58 -5.10 -0.45
N TYR A 317 7.45 -6.11 -0.59
CA TYR A 317 7.27 -7.17 -1.59
C TYR A 317 6.27 -8.21 -1.09
N VAL A 318 5.00 -7.88 -1.22
CA VAL A 318 3.87 -8.73 -0.81
C VAL A 318 3.92 -10.04 -1.59
N LEU A 319 4.01 -11.14 -0.84
CA LEU A 319 3.99 -12.50 -1.40
C LEU A 319 2.54 -12.87 -1.75
N ALA A 320 2.37 -13.74 -2.76
CA ALA A 320 1.05 -14.12 -3.27
C ALA A 320 0.18 -14.94 -2.28
N HIS A 321 0.74 -15.38 -1.15
CA HIS A 321 0.02 -16.13 -0.14
C HIS A 321 -0.34 -15.24 1.04
N ASP A 322 -1.60 -15.31 1.48
CA ASP A 322 -2.04 -14.69 2.72
C ASP A 322 -1.26 -15.31 3.90
N THR A 323 -0.43 -14.49 4.52
CA THR A 323 0.19 -14.85 5.80
C THR A 323 -0.84 -14.68 6.91
N ALA A 324 -0.84 -15.58 7.89
CA ALA A 324 -1.67 -15.45 9.07
C ALA A 324 -1.51 -14.05 9.71
N PRO A 325 -2.60 -13.40 10.18
CA PRO A 325 -2.53 -12.08 10.77
C PRO A 325 -1.61 -12.08 11.98
N ARG A 326 -0.86 -10.99 12.17
CA ARG A 326 0.12 -10.87 13.24
C ARG A 326 -0.39 -10.10 14.44
N ASP A 327 -1.65 -9.64 14.42
CA ASP A 327 -2.28 -8.80 15.46
C ASP A 327 -2.01 -9.28 16.88
N ALA A 328 -2.26 -10.56 17.17
CA ALA A 328 -2.15 -11.09 18.53
C ALA A 328 -0.70 -11.01 19.03
N ARG A 329 0.25 -11.37 18.14
CA ARG A 329 1.69 -11.24 18.43
C ARG A 329 2.10 -9.78 18.54
N LYS A 330 1.58 -8.91 17.67
CA LYS A 330 1.84 -7.47 17.66
C LYS A 330 1.36 -6.83 18.95
N LEU A 331 0.14 -7.12 19.39
CA LEU A 331 -0.44 -6.66 20.65
C LEU A 331 0.36 -7.13 21.86
N ALA A 332 0.82 -8.39 21.87
CA ALA A 332 1.66 -8.91 22.94
C ALA A 332 3.04 -8.22 23.05
N LEU A 333 3.48 -7.53 21.99
CA LEU A 333 4.72 -6.74 21.96
C LEU A 333 4.49 -5.26 22.25
N VAL A 334 3.24 -4.79 22.32
CA VAL A 334 2.96 -3.40 22.69
C VAL A 334 3.09 -3.27 24.19
N GLU A 335 4.10 -2.52 24.63
CA GLU A 335 4.27 -2.16 26.04
C GLU A 335 3.28 -1.05 26.43
N PRO A 336 2.71 -1.09 27.65
CA PRO A 336 1.90 -0.01 28.18
C PRO A 336 2.60 1.35 28.14
N ASP A 337 1.82 2.41 28.02
CA ASP A 337 2.32 3.77 27.90
C ASP A 337 1.81 4.66 29.04
N PRO A 338 2.42 4.58 30.23
CA PRO A 338 1.94 5.32 31.40
C PRO A 338 2.02 6.83 31.22
N ALA A 339 2.97 7.33 30.42
CA ALA A 339 3.10 8.76 30.14
C ALA A 339 1.96 9.27 29.25
N LEU A 340 1.61 8.52 28.20
CA LEU A 340 0.46 8.82 27.35
C LEU A 340 -0.85 8.70 28.14
N TRP A 341 -0.98 7.64 28.94
CA TRP A 341 -2.16 7.43 29.78
C TRP A 341 -2.36 8.53 30.83
N ALA A 342 -1.27 9.00 31.46
CA ALA A 342 -1.30 10.14 32.36
C ALA A 342 -1.68 11.44 31.65
N ALA A 343 -1.12 11.71 30.46
CA ALA A 343 -1.48 12.89 29.66
C ALA A 343 -2.96 12.91 29.23
N LEU A 344 -3.57 11.73 29.12
CA LEU A 344 -5.00 11.53 28.88
C LEU A 344 -5.84 11.55 30.16
N GLU A 345 -5.27 11.97 31.29
CA GLU A 345 -5.92 12.01 32.60
C GLU A 345 -6.55 10.66 32.99
N GLN A 346 -5.80 9.57 32.83
CA GLN A 346 -6.26 8.21 33.12
C GLN A 346 -7.53 7.86 32.32
N GLY A 347 -7.58 8.31 31.05
CA GLY A 347 -8.67 8.04 30.13
C GLY A 347 -9.77 9.10 30.08
N LYS A 348 -9.85 10.04 31.03
CA LYS A 348 -10.90 11.07 31.04
C LYS A 348 -10.90 11.94 29.78
N ARG A 349 -9.72 12.26 29.24
CA ARG A 349 -9.57 13.03 27.99
C ARG A 349 -9.70 12.16 26.74
N LEU A 350 -9.58 10.84 26.85
CA LEU A 350 -9.67 9.93 25.70
C LEU A 350 -11.07 9.94 25.08
N THR A 351 -12.12 9.95 25.89
CA THR A 351 -13.52 9.98 25.42
C THR A 351 -13.85 11.20 24.55
N PRO A 352 -13.62 12.46 24.98
CA PRO A 352 -13.91 13.63 24.14
C PRO A 352 -13.05 13.68 22.87
N ILE A 353 -11.79 13.23 22.91
CA ILE A 353 -10.92 13.09 21.74
C ILE A 353 -11.54 12.12 20.72
N LEU A 354 -11.91 10.92 21.15
CA LEU A 354 -12.48 9.91 20.25
C LEU A 354 -13.85 10.34 19.72
N ARG A 355 -14.67 11.01 20.53
CA ARG A 355 -15.97 11.53 20.07
C ARG A 355 -15.81 12.60 19.01
N ASP A 356 -14.89 13.55 19.18
CA ASP A 356 -14.56 14.56 18.17
C ASP A 356 -14.04 13.89 16.89
N PHE A 357 -13.05 12.99 17.01
CA PHE A 357 -12.54 12.23 15.87
C PHE A 357 -13.64 11.53 15.08
N TYR A 358 -14.50 10.74 15.74
CA TYR A 358 -15.59 10.05 15.04
C TYR A 358 -16.67 10.99 14.52
N THR A 359 -16.92 12.13 15.16
CA THR A 359 -17.82 13.15 14.61
C THR A 359 -17.30 13.64 13.26
N ARG A 360 -16.00 13.91 13.15
CA ARG A 360 -15.37 14.31 11.88
C ARG A 360 -15.36 13.17 10.86
N VAL A 361 -15.11 11.91 11.28
CA VAL A 361 -15.16 10.72 10.41
C VAL A 361 -16.55 10.50 9.81
N PHE A 362 -17.61 10.65 10.60
CA PHE A 362 -18.99 10.50 10.14
C PHE A 362 -19.43 11.64 9.20
N ALA A 363 -18.82 12.81 9.34
CA ALA A 363 -19.02 13.93 8.43
C ALA A 363 -18.18 13.83 7.15
N ASP A 364 -17.15 12.98 7.13
CA ASP A 364 -16.24 12.84 6.00
C ASP A 364 -16.83 11.93 4.91
N PRO A 365 -17.04 12.43 3.67
CA PRO A 365 -17.68 11.64 2.61
C PRO A 365 -16.91 10.39 2.18
N ARG A 366 -15.59 10.33 2.40
CA ARG A 366 -14.74 9.20 2.05
C ARG A 366 -14.77 8.11 3.13
N LEU A 367 -15.00 8.48 4.39
CA LEU A 367 -14.97 7.57 5.53
C LEU A 367 -16.37 7.15 6.00
N ALA A 368 -17.37 8.04 5.95
CA ALA A 368 -18.73 7.79 6.39
C ALA A 368 -19.36 6.48 5.83
N PRO A 369 -19.12 6.05 4.57
CA PRO A 369 -19.67 4.80 4.03
C PRO A 369 -19.27 3.53 4.82
N TYR A 370 -18.16 3.57 5.57
CA TYR A 370 -17.70 2.45 6.40
C TYR A 370 -18.44 2.36 7.75
N PHE A 371 -19.24 3.37 8.11
CA PHE A 371 -19.92 3.49 9.41
C PHE A 371 -21.45 3.51 9.29
N HIS A 372 -22.01 3.11 8.14
CA HIS A 372 -23.46 2.97 7.95
C HIS A 372 -24.09 2.09 9.03
N GLY A 373 -25.19 2.55 9.65
CA GLY A 373 -25.89 1.84 10.71
C GLY A 373 -25.19 1.83 12.08
N LEU A 374 -24.09 2.57 12.25
CA LEU A 374 -23.39 2.71 13.53
C LEU A 374 -23.60 4.10 14.13
N THR A 375 -23.37 4.24 15.44
CA THR A 375 -23.37 5.54 16.12
C THR A 375 -21.95 5.95 16.52
N VAL A 376 -21.71 7.25 16.63
CA VAL A 376 -20.43 7.80 17.12
C VAL A 376 -20.08 7.22 18.48
N GLU A 377 -21.06 7.13 19.39
CA GLU A 377 -20.89 6.60 20.75
C GLU A 377 -20.42 5.14 20.73
N TYR A 378 -21.01 4.32 19.87
CA TYR A 378 -20.68 2.90 19.77
C TYR A 378 -19.24 2.69 19.30
N VAL A 379 -18.84 3.37 18.23
CA VAL A 379 -17.50 3.19 17.64
C VAL A 379 -16.42 3.82 18.54
N ALA A 380 -16.69 5.01 19.09
CA ALA A 380 -15.80 5.64 20.06
C ALA A 380 -15.62 4.78 21.32
N GLY A 381 -16.70 4.19 21.85
CA GLY A 381 -16.65 3.30 23.01
C GLY A 381 -15.81 2.04 22.78
N LYS A 382 -15.92 1.42 21.59
CA LYS A 382 -15.06 0.28 21.22
C LYS A 382 -13.59 0.66 21.14
N GLN A 383 -13.28 1.78 20.48
CA GLN A 383 -11.89 2.22 20.37
C GLN A 383 -11.32 2.66 21.73
N TYR A 384 -12.14 3.26 22.60
CA TYR A 384 -11.77 3.57 23.98
C TYR A 384 -11.31 2.32 24.73
N ALA A 385 -12.13 1.26 24.73
CA ALA A 385 -11.80 0.04 25.47
C ALA A 385 -10.50 -0.60 24.97
N PHE A 386 -10.29 -0.62 23.65
CA PHE A 386 -9.04 -1.12 23.06
C PHE A 386 -7.83 -0.29 23.50
N LEU A 387 -7.91 1.03 23.38
CA LEU A 387 -6.79 1.92 23.70
C LEU A 387 -6.52 2.02 25.19
N ALA A 388 -7.56 1.99 26.04
CA ALA A 388 -7.40 1.93 27.48
C ALA A 388 -6.58 0.69 27.87
N GLN A 389 -6.93 -0.49 27.33
CA GLN A 389 -6.13 -1.70 27.54
C GLN A 389 -4.69 -1.55 27.06
N VAL A 390 -4.47 -0.95 25.90
CA VAL A 390 -3.13 -0.80 25.33
C VAL A 390 -2.28 0.19 26.16
N PHE A 391 -2.85 1.32 26.58
CA PHE A 391 -2.10 2.36 27.28
C PHE A 391 -1.93 2.09 28.78
N SER A 392 -2.94 1.52 29.44
CA SER A 392 -2.87 1.20 30.88
C SER A 392 -2.28 -0.19 31.15
N GLY A 393 -2.38 -1.12 30.21
CA GLY A 393 -2.05 -2.53 30.39
C GLY A 393 -3.17 -3.36 31.04
N GLU A 394 -4.29 -2.75 31.41
CA GLU A 394 -5.42 -3.44 32.04
C GLU A 394 -6.28 -4.17 30.99
N ARG A 395 -6.49 -5.48 31.18
CA ARG A 395 -7.33 -6.28 30.28
C ARG A 395 -8.80 -5.87 30.42
N SER A 396 -9.28 -5.07 29.47
CA SER A 396 -10.62 -4.49 29.47
C SER A 396 -11.31 -4.56 28.11
N PHE A 397 -10.62 -4.99 27.04
CA PHE A 397 -11.16 -5.10 25.69
C PHE A 397 -11.53 -6.54 25.33
N PHE A 398 -12.80 -6.76 24.99
CA PHE A 398 -13.34 -8.05 24.53
C PHE A 398 -13.74 -8.04 23.04
N GLY A 399 -13.31 -7.02 22.29
CA GLY A 399 -13.65 -6.87 20.88
C GLY A 399 -12.73 -7.65 19.95
N LEU A 400 -12.93 -7.45 18.65
CA LEU A 400 -12.12 -8.06 17.61
C LEU A 400 -10.76 -7.36 17.48
N ASN A 401 -9.71 -8.13 17.22
CA ASN A 401 -8.41 -7.60 16.82
C ASN A 401 -8.49 -6.86 15.47
N PRO A 402 -7.53 -5.97 15.15
CA PRO A 402 -7.55 -5.16 13.94
C PRO A 402 -7.88 -5.91 12.63
N HIS A 403 -7.26 -7.06 12.33
CA HIS A 403 -7.56 -7.86 11.15
C HIS A 403 -9.04 -8.24 11.09
N ASN A 404 -9.55 -8.87 12.15
CA ASN A 404 -10.93 -9.33 12.22
C ASN A 404 -11.93 -8.17 12.27
N GLY A 405 -11.60 -7.07 12.95
CA GLY A 405 -12.44 -5.88 13.02
C GLY A 405 -12.65 -5.22 11.66
N HIS A 406 -11.66 -5.32 10.77
CA HIS A 406 -11.66 -4.67 9.47
C HIS A 406 -11.72 -5.64 8.29
N HIS A 407 -11.87 -6.96 8.51
CA HIS A 407 -11.65 -8.00 7.48
C HIS A 407 -12.40 -7.77 6.16
N TRP A 408 -13.63 -7.23 6.22
CA TRP A 408 -14.45 -6.92 5.04
C TRP A 408 -14.18 -5.54 4.44
N MET A 409 -13.57 -4.61 5.19
CA MET A 409 -13.35 -3.23 4.77
C MET A 409 -12.19 -3.15 3.78
N VAL A 410 -12.46 -2.81 2.52
CA VAL A 410 -11.41 -2.47 1.55
C VAL A 410 -10.89 -1.07 1.89
N ILE A 411 -9.80 -1.03 2.66
CA ILE A 411 -9.16 0.21 3.09
C ILE A 411 -7.85 0.33 2.31
N SER A 412 -7.74 1.36 1.46
CA SER A 412 -6.50 1.67 0.77
C SER A 412 -5.48 2.31 1.71
N ASP A 413 -4.20 2.29 1.31
CA ASP A 413 -3.16 3.07 2.00
C ASP A 413 -3.53 4.54 2.10
N GLU A 414 -4.05 5.12 1.02
CA GLU A 414 -4.47 6.52 0.99
C GLU A 414 -5.65 6.81 1.93
N LEU A 415 -6.65 5.93 1.98
CA LEU A 415 -7.78 6.11 2.89
C LEU A 415 -7.34 6.01 4.35
N PHE A 416 -6.42 5.07 4.65
CA PHE A 416 -5.79 4.98 5.95
C PHE A 416 -5.01 6.25 6.27
N ASP A 417 -4.20 6.76 5.34
CA ASP A 417 -3.44 8.01 5.53
C ASP A 417 -4.34 9.22 5.75
N HIS A 418 -5.45 9.32 5.00
CA HIS A 418 -6.47 10.36 5.17
C HIS A 418 -7.11 10.32 6.56
N ARG A 419 -7.54 9.13 7.02
CA ARG A 419 -8.09 8.92 8.37
C ARG A 419 -7.10 9.35 9.44
N GLU A 420 -5.83 9.04 9.25
CA GLU A 420 -4.81 9.34 10.25
C GLU A 420 -4.45 10.82 10.30
N ALA A 421 -4.42 11.51 9.16
CA ALA A 421 -4.24 12.97 9.14
C ALA A 421 -5.37 13.68 9.91
N LEU A 422 -6.62 13.23 9.72
CA LEU A 422 -7.77 13.70 10.49
C LEU A 422 -7.58 13.45 12.00
N PHE A 423 -7.14 12.26 12.36
CA PHE A 423 -6.90 11.88 13.75
C PHE A 423 -5.80 12.70 14.41
N GLU A 424 -4.68 12.91 13.70
CA GLU A 424 -3.56 13.72 14.16
C GLU A 424 -3.98 15.17 14.41
N GLN A 425 -4.80 15.75 13.52
CA GLN A 425 -5.37 17.08 13.72
C GLN A 425 -6.23 17.15 14.98
N VAL A 426 -7.09 16.15 15.22
CA VAL A 426 -7.91 16.09 16.43
C VAL A 426 -7.03 16.03 17.68
N LEU A 427 -5.96 15.22 17.69
CA LEU A 427 -5.06 15.16 18.83
C LEU A 427 -4.39 16.52 19.12
N ARG A 428 -4.02 17.26 18.08
CA ARG A 428 -3.47 18.63 18.21
C ARG A 428 -4.50 19.62 18.72
N ASP A 429 -5.72 19.58 18.19
CA ASP A 429 -6.82 20.46 18.61
C ASP A 429 -7.16 20.25 20.09
N HIS A 430 -7.02 19.01 20.59
CA HIS A 430 -7.18 18.69 22.00
C HIS A 430 -5.92 18.95 22.84
N GLY A 431 -4.85 19.53 22.27
CA GLY A 431 -3.66 19.97 22.98
C GLY A 431 -2.76 18.85 23.49
N LEU A 432 -2.72 17.70 22.80
CA LEU A 432 -1.78 16.64 23.14
C LEU A 432 -0.36 17.01 22.63
N PRO A 433 0.71 16.84 23.43
CA PRO A 433 2.06 17.13 22.99
C PRO A 433 2.47 16.31 21.76
N ASP A 434 3.19 16.91 20.80
CA ASP A 434 3.60 16.23 19.55
C ASP A 434 4.35 14.92 19.80
N ALA A 435 5.21 14.85 20.82
CA ALA A 435 5.92 13.61 21.17
C ALA A 435 4.98 12.46 21.55
N LEU A 436 3.83 12.77 22.16
CA LEU A 436 2.79 11.79 22.51
C LEU A 436 1.90 11.46 21.32
N ILE A 437 1.60 12.44 20.47
CA ILE A 437 0.91 12.22 19.19
C ILE A 437 1.71 11.21 18.35
N GLN A 438 3.02 11.43 18.17
CA GLN A 438 3.88 10.55 17.38
C GLN A 438 3.87 9.10 17.89
N ARG A 439 3.89 8.88 19.22
CA ARG A 439 3.81 7.53 19.81
C ARG A 439 2.49 6.84 19.51
N TRP A 440 1.39 7.59 19.53
CA TRP A 440 0.06 7.06 19.20
C TRP A 440 -0.06 6.76 17.69
N ILE A 441 0.39 7.68 16.84
CA ILE A 441 0.42 7.45 15.38
C ILE A 441 1.29 6.23 15.03
N ALA A 442 2.43 6.04 15.70
CA ALA A 442 3.24 4.84 15.56
C ALA A 442 2.43 3.57 15.92
N LEU A 443 1.65 3.58 17.00
CA LEU A 443 0.78 2.46 17.36
C LEU A 443 -0.24 2.12 16.26
N HIS A 444 -0.87 3.12 15.64
CA HIS A 444 -1.77 2.87 14.51
C HIS A 444 -1.02 2.28 13.32
N GLU A 445 0.17 2.80 13.04
CA GLU A 445 1.02 2.29 11.97
C GLU A 445 1.40 0.82 12.15
N TRP A 446 1.59 0.38 13.40
CA TRP A 446 1.90 -1.01 13.75
C TRP A 446 0.87 -1.99 13.20
N PHE A 447 -0.40 -1.59 13.12
CA PHE A 447 -1.51 -2.43 12.65
C PHE A 447 -1.92 -2.16 11.20
N ARG A 448 -1.16 -1.36 10.45
CA ARG A 448 -1.53 -1.00 9.07
C ARG A 448 -1.77 -2.23 8.20
N ALA A 449 -0.87 -3.22 8.23
CA ALA A 449 -0.94 -4.37 7.32
C ALA A 449 -2.15 -5.27 7.56
N GLU A 450 -2.76 -5.19 8.74
CA GLU A 450 -3.97 -5.95 9.08
C GLU A 450 -5.25 -5.19 8.75
N ILE A 451 -5.16 -3.87 8.54
CA ILE A 451 -6.27 -3.00 8.18
C ILE A 451 -6.30 -2.74 6.67
N VAL A 452 -5.16 -2.40 6.06
CA VAL A 452 -5.04 -2.01 4.66
C VAL A 452 -5.06 -3.23 3.74
N LYS A 453 -5.91 -3.19 2.71
CA LYS A 453 -6.10 -4.27 1.73
C LYS A 453 -6.84 -3.79 0.49
N ALA A 454 -6.52 -4.40 -0.64
CA ALA A 454 -7.15 -4.13 -1.94
C ALA A 454 -8.44 -4.95 -2.19
N ALA A 455 -8.72 -5.93 -1.33
CA ALA A 455 -9.91 -6.76 -1.42
C ALA A 455 -10.33 -7.23 -0.01
N PRO A 456 -11.60 -7.59 0.20
CA PRO A 456 -12.05 -8.22 1.44
C PRO A 456 -11.24 -9.49 1.74
N LYS A 457 -10.96 -9.72 3.02
CA LYS A 457 -10.26 -10.90 3.52
C LYS A 457 -11.16 -11.70 4.42
N GLY A 458 -10.85 -12.99 4.54
CA GLY A 458 -11.46 -13.85 5.55
C GLY A 458 -11.15 -13.37 6.97
N ARG A 459 -11.96 -13.82 7.93
CA ARG A 459 -11.73 -13.59 9.36
C ARG A 459 -11.27 -14.88 10.03
N PHE A 460 -10.48 -14.76 11.08
CA PHE A 460 -10.02 -15.91 11.86
C PHE A 460 -10.88 -16.10 13.10
N VAL A 461 -11.45 -17.29 13.29
CA VAL A 461 -12.22 -17.68 14.48
C VAL A 461 -11.65 -19.00 14.97
N ASP A 462 -11.22 -19.05 16.23
CA ASP A 462 -10.60 -20.24 16.85
C ASP A 462 -9.46 -20.87 16.02
N GLY A 463 -8.65 -20.02 15.40
CA GLY A 463 -7.51 -20.43 14.55
C GLY A 463 -7.90 -20.88 13.14
N GLN A 464 -9.19 -20.92 12.80
CA GLN A 464 -9.69 -21.27 11.47
C GLN A 464 -10.05 -20.01 10.67
N MET A 465 -9.67 -20.01 9.39
CA MET A 465 -10.04 -18.93 8.47
C MET A 465 -11.46 -19.18 7.92
N LEU A 466 -12.38 -18.29 8.27
CA LEU A 466 -13.68 -18.19 7.61
C LEU A 466 -13.54 -17.29 6.38
N PRO A 467 -14.18 -17.64 5.24
CA PRO A 467 -14.11 -16.83 4.03
C PRO A 467 -14.69 -15.43 4.26
N ALA A 468 -14.31 -14.47 3.41
CA ALA A 468 -14.91 -13.15 3.42
C ALA A 468 -16.42 -13.26 3.15
N PRO A 469 -17.27 -12.43 3.78
CA PRO A 469 -18.68 -12.33 3.43
C PRO A 469 -18.82 -12.06 1.94
N GLN A 470 -19.67 -12.82 1.26
CA GLN A 470 -19.98 -12.63 -0.15
C GLN A 470 -21.45 -12.23 -0.25
N ASP A 471 -21.72 -11.17 -1.03
CA ASP A 471 -23.10 -10.83 -1.35
C ASP A 471 -23.74 -11.97 -2.13
N SER A 472 -24.98 -12.31 -1.80
CA SER A 472 -25.75 -13.35 -2.49
C SER A 472 -26.80 -12.71 -3.40
N VAL A 473 -27.09 -13.35 -4.53
CA VAL A 473 -28.31 -13.08 -5.28
C VAL A 473 -29.35 -14.08 -4.80
N GLU A 474 -30.44 -13.56 -4.28
CA GLU A 474 -31.54 -14.34 -3.71
C GLU A 474 -32.82 -14.09 -4.53
N ARG A 475 -33.72 -15.07 -4.49
CA ARG A 475 -35.08 -14.95 -5.02
C ARG A 475 -36.00 -15.30 -3.87
N LEU A 476 -36.69 -14.30 -3.34
CA LEU A 476 -37.59 -14.47 -2.20
C LEU A 476 -38.97 -14.87 -2.69
N ASP A 477 -39.65 -15.75 -1.97
CA ASP A 477 -40.97 -16.28 -2.35
C ASP A 477 -42.12 -15.30 -2.08
N LEU A 478 -41.82 -14.14 -1.49
CA LEU A 478 -42.77 -13.12 -1.09
C LEU A 478 -42.31 -11.76 -1.61
N ASP A 479 -43.27 -10.87 -1.87
CA ASP A 479 -43.00 -9.47 -2.16
C ASP A 479 -42.32 -8.82 -0.95
N THR A 480 -41.30 -8.00 -1.22
CA THR A 480 -40.56 -7.27 -0.19
C THR A 480 -40.21 -5.87 -0.68
N VAL A 481 -39.41 -5.14 0.08
CA VAL A 481 -39.00 -3.78 -0.25
C VAL A 481 -37.48 -3.71 -0.34
N CYS A 482 -36.98 -2.92 -1.26
CA CYS A 482 -35.57 -2.60 -1.34
C CYS A 482 -35.17 -1.67 -0.20
N ASP A 483 -34.22 -2.09 0.64
CA ASP A 483 -33.72 -1.26 1.74
C ASP A 483 -33.02 0.03 1.26
N ARG A 484 -32.58 0.07 0.00
CA ARG A 484 -31.89 1.22 -0.59
C ARG A 484 -32.83 2.28 -1.18
N CYS A 485 -33.78 1.88 -2.04
CA CYS A 485 -34.65 2.83 -2.74
C CYS A 485 -36.10 2.83 -2.26
N GLY A 486 -36.46 1.93 -1.33
CA GLY A 486 -37.83 1.79 -0.82
C GLY A 486 -38.82 1.25 -1.87
N SER A 487 -38.36 0.84 -3.05
CA SER A 487 -39.23 0.27 -4.08
C SER A 487 -39.55 -1.19 -3.80
N GLU A 488 -40.73 -1.62 -4.21
CA GLU A 488 -41.16 -3.01 -4.13
C GLU A 488 -40.24 -3.94 -4.96
N ILE A 489 -39.92 -5.09 -4.38
CA ILE A 489 -39.24 -6.21 -5.01
C ILE A 489 -40.26 -7.34 -5.10
N PRO A 490 -40.83 -7.61 -6.28
CA PRO A 490 -41.81 -8.66 -6.44
C PRO A 490 -41.24 -10.05 -6.13
N ALA A 491 -42.06 -10.94 -5.60
CA ALA A 491 -41.72 -12.33 -5.35
C ALA A 491 -41.08 -12.99 -6.58
N GLY A 492 -40.03 -13.78 -6.36
CA GLY A 492 -39.25 -14.44 -7.40
C GLY A 492 -38.29 -13.53 -8.17
N SER A 493 -38.32 -12.20 -7.96
CA SER A 493 -37.35 -11.28 -8.57
C SER A 493 -35.96 -11.49 -7.98
N PRO A 494 -34.89 -11.43 -8.80
CA PRO A 494 -33.54 -11.47 -8.27
C PRO A 494 -33.27 -10.19 -7.47
N SER A 495 -32.88 -10.35 -6.21
CA SER A 495 -32.46 -9.30 -5.30
C SER A 495 -31.07 -9.64 -4.75
N ARG A 496 -30.25 -8.62 -4.49
CA ARG A 496 -28.92 -8.82 -3.92
C ARG A 496 -28.99 -8.62 -2.42
N TYR A 497 -28.69 -9.65 -1.66
CA TYR A 497 -28.50 -9.53 -0.22
C TYR A 497 -27.06 -9.08 0.06
N VAL A 498 -26.92 -7.84 0.50
CA VAL A 498 -25.65 -7.25 0.89
C VAL A 498 -25.35 -7.72 2.31
N GLN A 499 -24.70 -8.88 2.43
CA GLN A 499 -24.43 -9.57 3.71
C GLN A 499 -23.86 -8.63 4.78
N ARG A 500 -23.03 -7.67 4.35
CA ARG A 500 -22.42 -6.67 5.25
C ARG A 500 -23.48 -5.81 5.95
N LEU A 501 -24.42 -5.27 5.20
CA LEU A 501 -25.40 -4.31 5.69
C LEU A 501 -26.61 -5.03 6.30
N GLY A 502 -26.77 -6.32 6.01
CA GLY A 502 -28.02 -7.03 6.26
C GLY A 502 -29.17 -6.48 5.43
N GLU A 503 -28.85 -5.82 4.31
CA GLU A 503 -29.79 -5.12 3.45
C GLU A 503 -30.04 -5.92 2.17
N LEU A 504 -31.28 -5.84 1.68
CA LEU A 504 -31.73 -6.41 0.43
C LEU A 504 -31.93 -5.32 -0.62
N HIS A 505 -31.19 -5.41 -1.72
CA HIS A 505 -31.22 -4.43 -2.81
C HIS A 505 -31.96 -5.00 -4.01
N CYS A 506 -32.88 -4.22 -4.59
CA CYS A 506 -33.58 -4.59 -5.82
C CYS A 506 -32.61 -4.66 -7.01
N ARG A 507 -33.00 -5.31 -8.11
CA ARG A 507 -32.16 -5.41 -9.32
C ARG A 507 -31.56 -4.08 -9.78
N GLN A 508 -32.29 -2.97 -9.69
CA GLN A 508 -31.79 -1.64 -10.07
C GLN A 508 -30.78 -1.06 -9.08
N CYS A 509 -31.03 -1.24 -7.78
CA CYS A 509 -30.10 -0.82 -6.73
C CYS A 509 -28.88 -1.73 -6.62
N ALA A 510 -29.03 -2.98 -7.07
CA ALA A 510 -28.04 -4.03 -7.08
C ALA A 510 -27.14 -4.03 -8.33
N VAL A 511 -27.35 -3.12 -9.30
CA VAL A 511 -26.46 -2.98 -10.49
C VAL A 511 -25.09 -2.48 -10.04
N LEU A 512 -24.31 -3.44 -9.58
CA LEU A 512 -22.88 -3.44 -9.29
C LEU A 512 -22.39 -4.82 -9.71
N GLY A 513 -22.25 -5.00 -11.02
CA GLY A 513 -21.78 -6.23 -11.67
C GLY A 513 -22.94 -7.09 -12.21
N ALA A 514 -23.16 -7.01 -13.52
CA ALA A 514 -23.78 -8.10 -14.27
C ALA A 514 -22.69 -8.69 -15.17
N ASP A 515 -22.57 -10.00 -15.04
CA ASP A 515 -21.84 -11.01 -15.84
C ASP A 515 -20.30 -10.95 -15.91
#